data_AF-A0A972DBD4-F1
#
_entry.id   AF-A0A972DBD4-F1
#
_cell.length_a   1.000
_cell.length_b   1.000
_cell.length_c   1.000
_cell.angle_alpha   90.00
_cell.angle_beta   90.00
_cell.angle_gamma   90.00
#
_symmetry.space_group_name_H-M   'P 1'
#
loop_
_entity.id
_entity.type
_entity.pdbx_description
1 polymer ?
#
loop_
_entity_poly.entity_id
_entity_poly.type
_entity_poly.pdbx_seq_one_letter_code
_entity_poly.pdbx_strand_id
1 'polypeptide(L)'
;MSPKTRKATITRASEAAARPLLALTVACLALGPTAARADGLYGKWDSQAQLGFTLGGGAHFASGASGIADGGLRLRFLDAFGPLLAAAGGPSSRELFTGFELRPFGPMHFLRDRSSGKARRDLFLRSLGLQMGGAFGLDGSLRAAFYWGGGLGVPLVLPRGRLHGIDLRLEARHRLDGRDARGRDAGAGVDVLALLEVDLALGLRPVSKEPRRRSPPPPGKPGS
;
A
#
# COMPACT_ATOMS: atom_id res chain seq x y z
N MET A 1 28.45 -0.44 -23.32
CA MET A 1 28.28 0.53 -22.20
C MET A 1 29.10 0.08 -21.01
N SER A 2 29.87 0.98 -20.39
CA SER A 2 30.74 0.65 -19.25
C SER A 2 29.92 0.43 -17.96
N PRO A 3 30.26 -0.54 -17.10
CA PRO A 3 29.57 -0.79 -15.84
C PRO A 3 29.54 0.42 -14.88
N LYS A 4 30.48 1.37 -15.03
CA LYS A 4 30.47 2.64 -14.28
C LYS A 4 29.28 3.54 -14.64
N THR A 5 28.84 3.51 -15.90
CA THR A 5 27.73 4.34 -16.39
C THR A 5 26.38 3.84 -15.89
N ARG A 6 26.20 2.51 -15.74
CA ARG A 6 24.98 1.91 -15.16
C ARG A 6 24.79 2.30 -13.69
N LYS A 7 25.85 2.25 -12.87
CA LYS A 7 25.77 2.63 -11.45
C LYS A 7 25.37 4.09 -11.27
N ALA A 8 25.95 5.01 -12.05
CA ALA A 8 25.69 6.44 -11.93
C ALA A 8 24.24 6.83 -12.25
N THR A 9 23.59 6.17 -13.21
CA THR A 9 22.20 6.43 -13.59
C THR A 9 21.22 5.97 -12.50
N ILE A 10 21.49 4.82 -11.86
CA ILE A 10 20.64 4.28 -10.77
C ILE A 10 20.69 5.19 -9.53
N THR A 11 21.87 5.71 -9.16
CA THR A 11 22.03 6.61 -8.01
C THR A 11 21.26 7.92 -8.21
N ARG A 12 21.35 8.54 -9.39
CA ARG A 12 20.65 9.81 -9.67
C ARG A 12 19.13 9.66 -9.75
N ALA A 13 18.64 8.53 -10.26
CA ALA A 13 17.21 8.23 -10.28
C ALA A 13 16.63 8.06 -8.86
N SER A 14 17.38 7.42 -7.96
CA SER A 14 16.96 7.29 -6.55
C SER A 14 16.93 8.62 -5.79
N GLU A 15 17.86 9.54 -6.07
CA GLU A 15 17.88 10.87 -5.45
C GLU A 15 16.74 11.77 -5.95
N ALA A 16 16.40 11.68 -7.25
CA ALA A 16 15.32 12.45 -7.85
C ALA A 16 13.94 12.02 -7.32
N ALA A 17 13.73 10.72 -7.07
CA ALA A 17 12.48 10.20 -6.50
C ALA A 17 12.35 10.45 -4.98
N ALA A 18 13.47 10.50 -4.24
CA ALA A 18 13.45 10.62 -2.79
C ALA A 18 12.92 11.98 -2.28
N ARG A 19 13.22 13.08 -2.98
CA ARG A 19 12.85 14.44 -2.57
C ARG A 19 11.35 14.71 -2.52
N PRO A 20 10.54 14.41 -3.55
CA PRO A 20 9.09 14.63 -3.49
C PRO A 20 8.40 13.70 -2.48
N LEU A 21 8.89 12.46 -2.34
CA LEU A 21 8.43 11.50 -1.32
C LEU A 21 8.66 12.01 0.10
N LEU A 22 9.83 12.60 0.37
CA LEU A 22 10.15 13.22 1.65
C LEU A 22 9.27 14.45 1.93
N ALA A 23 9.08 15.32 0.94
CA ALA A 23 8.23 16.50 1.08
C ALA A 23 6.77 16.14 1.39
N LEU A 24 6.23 15.12 0.70
CA LEU A 24 4.88 14.63 0.98
C LEU A 24 4.79 14.00 2.37
N THR A 25 5.80 13.20 2.76
CA THR A 25 5.89 12.61 4.11
C THR A 25 5.80 13.68 5.20
N VAL A 26 6.56 14.77 5.05
CA VAL A 26 6.55 15.89 6.00
C VAL A 26 5.19 16.60 6.02
N ALA A 27 4.57 16.84 4.86
CA ALA A 27 3.26 17.47 4.76
C ALA A 27 2.15 16.64 5.44
N CYS A 28 2.22 15.30 5.35
CA CYS A 28 1.24 14.42 5.97
C CYS A 28 1.36 14.36 7.49
N LEU A 29 2.58 14.55 8.03
CA LEU A 29 2.83 14.62 9.48
C LEU A 29 2.32 15.93 10.11
N ALA A 30 2.06 16.97 9.31
CA ALA A 30 1.60 18.26 9.76
C ALA A 30 0.07 18.36 9.95
N LEU A 31 -0.71 17.36 9.55
CA LEU A 31 -2.17 17.35 9.71
C LEU A 31 -2.56 17.12 11.19
N GLY A 32 -3.29 18.09 11.75
CA GLY A 32 -3.58 18.26 13.18
C GLY A 32 -4.37 17.13 13.88
N PRO A 33 -4.53 17.21 15.21
CA PRO A 33 -4.99 16.11 16.05
C PRO A 33 -6.50 15.86 15.91
N THR A 34 -6.88 14.58 15.92
CA THR A 34 -8.22 14.10 16.27
C THR A 34 -8.04 13.01 17.33
N ALA A 35 -8.74 13.14 18.46
CA ALA A 35 -8.60 12.24 19.60
C ALA A 35 -9.13 10.84 19.25
N ALA A 36 -8.37 9.77 19.50
CA ALA A 36 -8.93 8.42 19.53
C ALA A 36 -8.29 7.54 20.61
N ARG A 37 -9.17 6.93 21.41
CA ARG A 37 -8.92 5.84 22.35
C ARG A 37 -8.76 4.54 21.54
N ALA A 38 -7.86 3.65 21.96
CA ALA A 38 -7.42 2.45 21.25
C ALA A 38 -8.48 1.34 21.14
N ASP A 39 -9.52 1.54 20.33
CA ASP A 39 -10.50 0.52 19.96
C ASP A 39 -10.19 0.07 18.50
N GLY A 40 -9.58 -1.11 18.30
CA GLY A 40 -9.29 -1.71 16.98
C GLY A 40 -8.31 -0.97 16.04
N LEU A 41 -7.60 0.04 16.57
CA LEU A 41 -6.68 0.99 15.92
C LEU A 41 -7.26 1.72 14.69
N TYR A 42 -8.30 2.52 14.94
CA TYR A 42 -9.06 3.31 13.96
C TYR A 42 -9.97 2.49 13.05
N GLY A 43 -10.39 1.30 13.47
CA GLY A 43 -11.33 0.45 12.73
C GLY A 43 -10.72 -0.41 11.62
N LYS A 44 -9.43 -0.25 11.30
CA LYS A 44 -8.73 -1.12 10.32
C LYS A 44 -8.76 -2.59 10.72
N TRP A 45 -8.85 -2.90 12.02
CA TRP A 45 -8.88 -4.28 12.51
C TRP A 45 -10.24 -4.75 12.99
N ASP A 46 -11.29 -4.00 12.66
CA ASP A 46 -12.67 -4.48 12.78
C ASP A 46 -12.95 -5.62 11.79
N SER A 47 -12.03 -5.87 10.86
CA SER A 47 -12.04 -7.01 9.95
C SER A 47 -10.68 -7.69 9.92
N GLN A 48 -10.70 -9.02 9.83
CA GLN A 48 -9.49 -9.83 9.64
C GLN A 48 -8.94 -9.73 8.21
N ALA A 49 -9.80 -9.42 7.24
CA ALA A 49 -9.42 -9.30 5.83
C ALA A 49 -9.95 -7.99 5.21
N GLN A 50 -9.20 -7.46 4.25
CA GLN A 50 -9.50 -6.23 3.53
C GLN A 50 -9.23 -6.42 2.04
N LEU A 51 -10.07 -5.83 1.20
CA LEU A 51 -9.86 -5.74 -0.24
C LEU A 51 -9.55 -4.30 -0.63
N GLY A 52 -8.37 -4.10 -1.19
CA GLY A 52 -7.90 -2.83 -1.72
C GLY A 52 -7.99 -2.79 -3.23
N PHE A 53 -8.45 -1.67 -3.77
CA PHE A 53 -8.45 -1.36 -5.19
C PHE A 53 -7.49 -0.21 -5.43
N THR A 54 -6.56 -0.36 -6.38
CA THR A 54 -5.63 0.69 -6.76
C THR A 54 -5.86 1.14 -8.19
N LEU A 55 -5.78 2.44 -8.44
CA LEU A 55 -5.80 2.99 -9.79
C LEU A 55 -4.96 4.27 -9.84
N GLY A 56 -4.14 4.40 -10.87
CA GLY A 56 -3.39 5.62 -11.13
C GLY A 56 -2.32 5.40 -12.20
N GLY A 57 -1.17 6.01 -11.99
CA GLY A 57 -0.07 5.92 -12.94
C GLY A 57 1.14 6.70 -12.49
N GLY A 58 2.10 6.83 -13.40
CA GLY A 58 3.33 7.57 -13.16
C GLY A 58 4.30 7.39 -14.30
N ALA A 59 5.56 7.14 -13.95
CA ALA A 59 6.64 7.03 -14.91
C ALA A 59 7.37 5.69 -14.79
N HIS A 60 7.66 5.09 -15.93
CA HIS A 60 8.56 3.97 -16.09
C HIS A 60 9.93 4.46 -16.55
N PHE A 61 10.99 3.98 -15.91
CA PHE A 61 12.37 4.34 -16.18
C PHE A 61 13.19 3.10 -16.54
N ALA A 62 13.57 2.97 -17.81
CA ALA A 62 14.49 1.94 -18.29
C ALA A 62 15.67 2.58 -19.06
N SER A 63 15.44 2.97 -20.32
CA SER A 63 16.39 3.76 -21.13
C SER A 63 16.02 5.25 -21.18
N GLY A 64 14.82 5.60 -20.73
CA GLY A 64 14.26 6.94 -20.65
C GLY A 64 12.97 6.89 -19.82
N ALA A 65 12.41 8.06 -19.51
CA ALA A 65 11.15 8.16 -18.78
C ALA A 65 9.97 8.04 -19.76
N SER A 66 9.04 7.13 -19.51
CA SER A 66 7.78 7.01 -20.24
C SER A 66 6.60 6.96 -19.30
N GLY A 67 5.44 7.45 -19.74
CA GLY A 67 4.20 7.39 -18.95
C GLY A 67 3.69 5.95 -18.83
N ILE A 68 3.18 5.61 -17.66
CA ILE A 68 2.55 4.31 -17.37
C ILE A 68 1.27 4.50 -16.57
N ALA A 69 0.22 3.76 -16.93
CA ALA A 69 -0.97 3.61 -16.11
C ALA A 69 -0.92 2.28 -15.37
N ASP A 70 -1.43 2.22 -14.15
CA ASP A 70 -1.43 1.03 -13.31
C ASP A 70 -2.75 0.93 -12.52
N GLY A 71 -3.30 -0.28 -12.45
CA GLY A 71 -4.48 -0.58 -11.67
C GLY A 71 -4.43 -2.00 -11.12
N GLY A 72 -5.01 -2.23 -9.94
CA GLY A 72 -4.85 -3.51 -9.27
C GLY A 72 -5.76 -3.76 -8.09
N LEU A 73 -5.61 -4.96 -7.55
CA LEU A 73 -6.31 -5.53 -6.41
C LEU A 73 -5.31 -6.04 -5.38
N ARG A 74 -5.61 -5.81 -4.11
CA ARG A 74 -4.79 -6.24 -2.98
C ARG A 74 -5.69 -6.87 -1.93
N LEU A 75 -5.47 -8.14 -1.61
CA LEU A 75 -6.12 -8.75 -0.45
C LEU A 75 -5.15 -8.65 0.73
N ARG A 76 -5.59 -8.06 1.84
CA ARG A 76 -4.77 -7.88 3.04
C ARG A 76 -5.40 -8.50 4.27
N PHE A 77 -4.65 -9.37 4.91
CA PHE A 77 -4.98 -9.93 6.22
C PHE A 77 -4.37 -9.09 7.32
N LEU A 78 -5.18 -8.73 8.31
CA LEU A 78 -4.80 -7.93 9.47
C LEU A 78 -4.12 -6.59 9.13
N ASP A 79 -4.39 -6.05 7.93
CA ASP A 79 -3.69 -4.87 7.39
C ASP A 79 -2.15 -5.06 7.34
N ALA A 80 -1.68 -6.30 7.22
CA ALA A 80 -0.28 -6.66 7.36
C ALA A 80 0.29 -7.35 6.12
N PHE A 81 -0.41 -8.31 5.52
CA PHE A 81 0.14 -9.03 4.37
C PHE A 81 -0.95 -9.64 3.49
N GLY A 82 -0.59 -9.97 2.25
CA GLY A 82 -1.43 -10.80 1.40
C GLY A 82 -1.12 -10.64 -0.09
N PRO A 83 -1.87 -11.34 -0.95
CA PRO A 83 -1.61 -11.35 -2.38
C PRO A 83 -2.02 -10.04 -3.05
N LEU A 84 -1.29 -9.70 -4.11
CA LEU A 84 -1.58 -8.58 -4.97
C LEU A 84 -1.61 -9.01 -6.43
N LEU A 85 -2.46 -8.34 -7.19
CA LEU A 85 -2.58 -8.46 -8.64
C LEU A 85 -2.70 -7.06 -9.22
N ALA A 86 -1.83 -6.68 -10.14
CA ALA A 86 -1.92 -5.39 -10.82
C ALA A 86 -1.66 -5.56 -12.31
N ALA A 87 -2.28 -4.72 -13.11
CA ALA A 87 -1.99 -4.58 -14.52
C ALA A 87 -1.42 -3.18 -14.75
N ALA A 88 -0.30 -3.10 -15.46
CA ALA A 88 0.28 -1.84 -15.86
C ALA A 88 0.40 -1.78 -17.38
N GLY A 89 0.17 -0.60 -17.95
CA GLY A 89 0.19 -0.39 -19.38
C GLY A 89 0.75 0.98 -19.74
N GLY A 90 1.69 0.99 -20.67
CA GLY A 90 2.18 2.18 -21.37
C GLY A 90 2.01 2.04 -22.88
N PRO A 91 2.50 3.03 -23.67
CA PRO A 91 2.42 3.00 -25.12
C PRO A 91 3.09 1.77 -25.76
N SER A 92 4.09 1.19 -25.09
CA SER A 92 4.97 0.15 -25.63
C SER A 92 5.00 -1.15 -24.81
N SER A 93 4.33 -1.21 -23.67
CA SER A 93 4.31 -2.42 -22.83
C SER A 93 2.99 -2.56 -22.09
N ARG A 94 2.57 -3.80 -21.91
CA ARG A 94 1.44 -4.19 -21.05
C ARG A 94 1.89 -5.36 -20.23
N GLU A 95 1.75 -5.26 -18.92
CA GLU A 95 2.28 -6.25 -17.98
C GLU A 95 1.28 -6.55 -16.89
N LEU A 96 1.26 -7.81 -16.47
CA LEU A 96 0.55 -8.29 -15.30
C LEU A 96 1.57 -8.55 -14.18
N PHE A 97 1.35 -7.93 -13.04
CA PHE A 97 2.11 -8.12 -11.82
C PHE A 97 1.30 -8.96 -10.86
N THR A 98 1.91 -10.03 -10.34
CA THR A 98 1.32 -10.84 -9.29
C THR A 98 2.37 -11.13 -8.24
N GLY A 99 1.96 -11.11 -6.97
CA GLY A 99 2.90 -11.28 -5.89
C GLY A 99 2.26 -11.12 -4.53
N PHE A 100 3.06 -10.69 -3.58
CA PHE A 100 2.65 -10.48 -2.21
C PHE A 100 3.10 -9.12 -1.69
N GLU A 101 2.30 -8.54 -0.82
CA GLU A 101 2.60 -7.34 -0.05
C GLU A 101 2.81 -7.71 1.43
N LEU A 102 3.75 -7.01 2.07
CA LEU A 102 4.03 -7.06 3.50
C LEU A 102 4.18 -5.65 4.08
N ARG A 103 3.36 -5.30 5.08
CA ARG A 103 3.37 -4.06 5.85
C ARG A 103 3.88 -4.33 7.27
N PRO A 104 5.19 -4.27 7.50
CA PRO A 104 5.79 -4.71 8.77
C PRO A 104 5.29 -3.90 9.97
N PHE A 105 4.97 -2.62 9.77
CA PHE A 105 4.59 -1.72 10.86
C PHE A 105 3.13 -1.84 11.31
N GLY A 106 2.27 -2.50 10.52
CA GLY A 106 0.88 -2.77 10.87
C GLY A 106 0.74 -3.47 12.23
N PRO A 107 1.19 -4.73 12.36
CA PRO A 107 1.07 -5.48 13.60
C PRO A 107 2.01 -4.96 14.72
N MET A 108 3.18 -4.42 14.36
CA MET A 108 4.16 -3.94 15.35
C MET A 108 3.67 -2.75 16.20
N HIS A 109 2.83 -1.87 15.66
CA HIS A 109 2.33 -0.71 16.42
C HIS A 109 1.37 -1.10 17.55
N PHE A 110 0.67 -2.23 17.42
CA PHE A 110 -0.22 -2.76 18.46
C PHE A 110 0.49 -3.61 19.49
N LEU A 111 1.40 -4.48 19.04
CA LEU A 111 2.15 -5.35 19.95
C LEU A 111 3.03 -4.57 20.93
N ARG A 112 3.37 -3.32 20.62
CA ARG A 112 4.23 -2.47 21.45
C ARG A 112 3.52 -1.26 22.06
N ASP A 113 2.18 -1.19 21.94
CA ASP A 113 1.35 -0.05 22.36
C ASP A 113 1.94 1.31 21.99
N ARG A 114 2.46 1.42 20.77
CA ARG A 114 3.15 2.63 20.27
C ARG A 114 2.22 3.53 19.45
N SER A 115 0.93 3.49 19.75
CA SER A 115 -0.01 4.43 19.16
C SER A 115 0.32 5.83 19.63
N SER A 116 0.44 6.74 18.68
CA SER A 116 0.74 8.13 18.98
C SER A 116 -0.52 8.94 19.27
N GLY A 117 -1.69 8.28 19.22
CA GLY A 117 -3.02 8.87 19.40
C GLY A 117 -3.50 9.66 18.18
N LYS A 118 -2.68 9.81 17.13
CA LYS A 118 -2.99 10.60 15.94
C LYS A 118 -3.28 9.70 14.75
N ALA A 119 -4.56 9.54 14.41
CA ALA A 119 -5.04 8.61 13.38
C ALA A 119 -4.28 8.66 12.05
N ARG A 120 -4.15 9.84 11.45
CA ARG A 120 -3.48 9.98 10.15
C ARG A 120 -2.01 9.62 10.20
N ARG A 121 -1.28 10.04 11.25
CA ARG A 121 0.14 9.73 11.42
C ARG A 121 0.36 8.24 11.62
N ASP A 122 -0.44 7.61 12.46
CA ASP A 122 -0.28 6.21 12.81
C ASP A 122 -0.65 5.30 11.62
N LEU A 123 -1.69 5.65 10.86
CA LEU A 123 -2.02 4.96 9.62
C LEU A 123 -0.97 5.17 8.52
N PHE A 124 -0.41 6.38 8.40
CA PHE A 124 0.68 6.68 7.47
C PHE A 124 1.95 5.86 7.76
N LEU A 125 2.39 5.78 9.02
CA LEU A 125 3.57 5.00 9.37
C LEU A 125 3.37 3.50 9.11
N ARG A 126 2.13 3.02 9.26
CA ARG A 126 1.75 1.62 9.04
C ARG A 126 1.58 1.25 7.57
N SER A 127 1.27 2.21 6.71
CA SER A 127 1.01 1.97 5.29
C SER A 127 2.27 1.64 4.50
N LEU A 128 3.47 1.78 5.10
CA LEU A 128 4.70 1.33 4.47
C LEU A 128 4.62 -0.17 4.19
N GLY A 129 4.55 -0.49 2.90
CA GLY A 129 4.50 -1.85 2.39
C GLY A 129 5.71 -2.15 1.54
N LEU A 130 6.19 -3.39 1.64
CA LEU A 130 7.14 -4.02 0.73
C LEU A 130 6.36 -4.97 -0.16
N GLN A 131 6.70 -5.03 -1.43
CA GLN A 131 6.04 -5.88 -2.40
C GLN A 131 7.05 -6.63 -3.26
N MET A 132 6.72 -7.85 -3.65
CA MET A 132 7.56 -8.67 -4.52
C MET A 132 6.75 -9.75 -5.23
N GLY A 133 7.23 -10.18 -6.39
CA GLY A 133 6.55 -11.21 -7.18
C GLY A 133 7.04 -11.30 -8.62
N GLY A 134 6.16 -11.81 -9.48
CA GLY A 134 6.39 -11.97 -10.91
C GLY A 134 5.67 -10.89 -11.73
N ALA A 135 6.36 -10.41 -12.77
CA ALA A 135 5.82 -9.57 -13.82
C ALA A 135 5.77 -10.37 -15.13
N PHE A 136 4.63 -10.31 -15.82
CA PHE A 136 4.34 -11.09 -17.01
C PHE A 136 3.93 -10.18 -18.17
N GLY A 137 4.59 -10.30 -19.32
CA GLY A 137 4.20 -9.58 -20.54
C GLY A 137 2.83 -10.02 -21.05
N LEU A 138 1.96 -9.06 -21.37
CA LEU A 138 0.64 -9.27 -21.99
C LEU A 138 0.61 -8.83 -23.46
N ASP A 139 1.76 -8.41 -24.00
CA ASP A 139 1.97 -7.90 -25.37
C ASP A 139 2.22 -9.02 -26.39
N GLY A 140 1.79 -10.25 -26.09
CA GLY A 140 2.06 -11.43 -26.92
C GLY A 140 3.47 -11.99 -26.75
N SER A 141 4.31 -11.38 -25.90
CA SER A 141 5.58 -11.95 -25.48
C SER A 141 5.41 -12.66 -24.13
N LEU A 142 5.67 -13.98 -24.08
CA LEU A 142 5.80 -14.73 -22.83
C LEU A 142 7.11 -14.30 -22.14
N ARG A 143 7.08 -13.11 -21.52
CA ARG A 143 8.16 -12.54 -20.71
C ARG A 143 7.80 -12.73 -19.26
N ALA A 144 8.74 -13.24 -18.48
CA ALA A 144 8.63 -13.34 -17.03
C ALA A 144 9.85 -12.65 -16.40
N ALA A 145 9.58 -11.75 -15.45
CA ALA A 145 10.60 -11.07 -14.67
C ALA A 145 10.22 -11.10 -13.19
N PHE A 146 11.21 -11.12 -12.30
CA PHE A 146 10.97 -10.87 -10.90
C PHE A 146 10.93 -9.36 -10.64
N TYR A 147 10.03 -8.91 -9.78
CA TYR A 147 10.01 -7.54 -9.29
C TYR A 147 10.00 -7.50 -7.77
N TRP A 148 10.51 -6.40 -7.25
CA TRP A 148 10.33 -6.01 -5.85
C TRP A 148 10.14 -4.50 -5.77
N GLY A 149 9.59 -4.02 -4.66
CA GLY A 149 9.32 -2.61 -4.50
C GLY A 149 8.86 -2.27 -3.10
N GLY A 150 8.56 -0.99 -2.92
CA GLY A 150 7.98 -0.47 -1.71
C GLY A 150 6.96 0.60 -2.03
N GLY A 151 5.99 0.78 -1.15
CA GLY A 151 5.02 1.84 -1.26
C GLY A 151 4.62 2.39 0.10
N LEU A 152 4.08 3.60 0.07
CA LEU A 152 3.65 4.34 1.25
C LEU A 152 2.31 5.00 0.94
N GLY A 153 1.33 4.76 1.80
CA GLY A 153 -0.02 5.32 1.68
C GLY A 153 -0.21 6.55 2.58
N VAL A 154 -0.60 7.66 1.97
CA VAL A 154 -1.05 8.87 2.68
C VAL A 154 -2.56 8.77 2.91
N PRO A 155 -3.04 8.69 4.17
CA PRO A 155 -4.46 8.57 4.43
C PRO A 155 -5.20 9.87 4.14
N LEU A 156 -6.04 9.84 3.11
CA LEU A 156 -6.92 10.94 2.72
C LEU A 156 -8.24 10.87 3.48
N VAL A 157 -8.82 9.67 3.56
CA VAL A 157 -10.07 9.39 4.27
C VAL A 157 -9.83 8.30 5.30
N LEU A 158 -10.19 8.60 6.55
CA LEU A 158 -10.04 7.67 7.67
C LEU A 158 -11.07 6.54 7.59
N PRO A 159 -10.77 5.36 8.16
CA PRO A 159 -11.70 4.24 8.17
C PRO A 159 -13.01 4.60 8.86
N ARG A 160 -14.13 4.14 8.28
CA ARG A 160 -15.48 4.31 8.82
C ARG A 160 -16.39 3.18 8.34
N GLY A 161 -16.87 2.36 9.28
CA GLY A 161 -17.76 1.24 8.97
C GLY A 161 -17.05 0.21 8.09
N ARG A 162 -17.59 -0.06 6.89
CA ARG A 162 -16.96 -0.99 5.93
C ARG A 162 -15.84 -0.37 5.09
N LEU A 163 -15.77 0.96 5.02
CA LEU A 163 -14.67 1.63 4.34
C LEU A 163 -13.46 1.63 5.27
N HIS A 164 -12.42 0.90 4.89
CA HIS A 164 -11.17 0.79 5.63
C HIS A 164 -10.15 1.86 5.27
N GLY A 165 -10.54 2.84 4.44
CA GLY A 165 -9.76 4.04 4.17
C GLY A 165 -9.68 4.35 2.67
N ILE A 166 -9.27 5.58 2.38
CA ILE A 166 -8.83 5.98 1.05
C ILE A 166 -7.47 6.63 1.21
N ASP A 167 -6.48 6.08 0.52
CA ASP A 167 -5.09 6.50 0.63
C ASP A 167 -4.57 6.97 -0.74
N LEU A 168 -3.72 7.99 -0.76
CA LEU A 168 -2.84 8.26 -1.89
C LEU A 168 -1.56 7.45 -1.69
N ARG A 169 -1.39 6.40 -2.46
CA ARG A 169 -0.24 5.51 -2.41
C ARG A 169 0.84 5.94 -3.39
N LEU A 170 2.02 6.20 -2.86
CA LEU A 170 3.24 6.37 -3.65
C LEU A 170 4.00 5.06 -3.66
N GLU A 171 4.38 4.58 -4.84
CA GLU A 171 5.03 3.28 -4.99
C GLU A 171 6.24 3.37 -5.91
N ALA A 172 7.31 2.68 -5.53
CA ALA A 172 8.46 2.43 -6.37
C ALA A 172 8.59 0.91 -6.58
N ARG A 173 8.58 0.48 -7.84
CA ARG A 173 8.65 -0.94 -8.23
C ARG A 173 9.85 -1.15 -9.15
N HIS A 174 10.83 -1.92 -8.69
CA HIS A 174 12.00 -2.30 -9.46
C HIS A 174 11.80 -3.67 -10.09
N ARG A 175 11.98 -3.75 -11.41
CA ARG A 175 11.94 -4.99 -12.20
C ARG A 175 13.37 -5.42 -12.50
N LEU A 176 13.69 -6.68 -12.20
CA LEU A 176 14.95 -7.28 -12.59
C LEU A 176 14.94 -7.63 -14.08
N ASP A 177 16.13 -7.66 -14.69
CA ASP A 177 16.30 -8.19 -16.04
C ASP A 177 15.69 -9.61 -16.09
N GLY A 178 14.69 -9.79 -16.95
CA GLY A 178 14.04 -11.07 -17.18
C GLY A 178 14.53 -11.71 -18.47
N ARG A 179 14.09 -12.94 -18.75
CA ARG A 179 14.25 -13.54 -20.08
C ARG A 179 12.88 -13.73 -20.71
N ASP A 180 12.77 -13.43 -22.00
CA ASP A 180 11.62 -13.89 -22.78
C ASP A 180 11.72 -15.41 -23.03
N ALA A 181 10.62 -16.04 -23.45
CA ALA A 181 10.60 -17.47 -23.81
C ALA A 181 11.59 -17.87 -24.91
N ARG A 182 12.24 -16.90 -25.58
CA ARG A 182 13.28 -17.11 -26.60
C ARG A 182 14.68 -16.80 -26.08
N GLY A 183 14.84 -16.57 -24.77
CA GLY A 183 16.12 -16.33 -24.12
C GLY A 183 16.69 -14.91 -24.30
N ARG A 184 15.90 -13.94 -24.78
CA ARG A 184 16.33 -12.54 -24.93
C ARG A 184 16.12 -11.77 -23.63
N ASP A 185 17.06 -10.89 -23.31
CA ASP A 185 17.00 -10.05 -22.12
C ASP A 185 15.81 -9.09 -22.20
N ALA A 186 14.92 -9.17 -21.21
CA ALA A 186 13.87 -8.19 -20.94
C ALA A 186 14.48 -7.15 -20.00
N GLY A 187 14.69 -5.93 -20.51
CA GLY A 187 15.40 -4.87 -19.79
C GLY A 187 14.82 -4.57 -18.41
N ALA A 188 15.71 -4.37 -17.43
CA ALA A 188 15.40 -3.89 -16.10
C ALA A 188 14.81 -2.47 -16.16
N GLY A 189 13.96 -2.15 -15.20
CA GLY A 189 13.36 -0.82 -15.11
C GLY A 189 12.73 -0.56 -13.75
N VAL A 190 12.43 0.71 -13.50
CA VAL A 190 11.81 1.19 -12.27
C VAL A 190 10.52 1.91 -12.61
N ASP A 191 9.43 1.54 -11.96
CA ASP A 191 8.20 2.31 -11.97
C ASP A 191 8.14 3.18 -10.73
N VAL A 192 7.79 4.45 -10.91
CA VAL A 192 7.41 5.36 -9.82
C VAL A 192 5.96 5.75 -10.07
N LEU A 193 5.09 5.38 -9.14
CA LEU A 193 3.64 5.44 -9.29
C LEU A 193 3.01 6.29 -8.19
N ALA A 194 1.95 7.00 -8.54
CA ALA A 194 0.99 7.58 -7.62
C ALA A 194 -0.38 6.94 -7.90
N LEU A 195 -0.91 6.22 -6.92
CA LEU A 195 -2.12 5.42 -7.03
C LEU A 195 -3.12 5.87 -5.97
N LEU A 196 -4.39 5.99 -6.35
CA LEU A 196 -5.46 6.06 -5.38
C LEU A 196 -5.79 4.65 -4.91
N GLU A 197 -5.73 4.40 -3.60
CA GLU A 197 -6.07 3.12 -2.98
C GLU A 197 -7.37 3.27 -2.18
N VAL A 198 -8.35 2.41 -2.47
CA VAL A 198 -9.61 2.33 -1.72
C VAL A 198 -9.69 0.97 -1.05
N ASP A 199 -9.77 0.97 0.28
CA ASP A 199 -9.81 -0.25 1.09
C ASP A 199 -11.19 -0.52 1.65
N LEU A 200 -11.65 -1.77 1.51
CA LEU A 200 -12.93 -2.23 2.03
C LEU A 200 -12.74 -3.42 2.98
N ALA A 201 -13.52 -3.46 4.05
CA ALA A 201 -13.61 -4.59 4.95
C ALA A 201 -14.22 -5.81 4.24
N LEU A 202 -13.55 -6.97 4.32
CA LEU A 202 -14.12 -8.25 3.95
C LEU A 202 -14.51 -9.04 5.20
N GLY A 203 -15.80 -8.98 5.57
CA GLY A 203 -16.35 -9.76 6.68
C GLY A 203 -17.60 -9.16 7.32
N LEU A 204 -18.34 -10.00 8.07
CA LEU A 204 -19.47 -9.60 8.91
C LEU A 204 -19.06 -9.73 10.38
N ARG A 205 -18.80 -8.58 11.02
CA ARG A 205 -18.65 -8.32 12.47
C ARG A 205 -17.20 -8.21 13.03
N PRO A 206 -16.95 -7.23 13.93
CA PRO A 206 -15.67 -7.01 14.57
C PRO A 206 -15.33 -8.05 15.64
N VAL A 207 -14.04 -8.26 15.88
CA VAL A 207 -13.49 -9.08 16.99
C VAL A 207 -13.86 -8.47 18.35
N SER A 208 -14.19 -7.17 18.42
CA SER A 208 -14.67 -6.49 19.63
C SER A 208 -16.12 -6.01 19.50
N LYS A 209 -17.09 -6.90 19.68
CA LYS A 209 -18.33 -6.49 20.35
C LYS A 209 -18.32 -7.11 21.73
N GLU A 210 -17.61 -6.46 22.65
CA GLU A 210 -17.95 -6.63 24.05
C GLU A 210 -19.42 -6.24 24.21
N PRO A 211 -20.29 -7.12 24.71
CA PRO A 211 -21.70 -6.81 24.84
C PRO A 211 -21.79 -5.61 25.78
N ARG A 212 -22.41 -4.53 25.31
CA ARG A 212 -22.77 -3.38 26.15
C ARG A 212 -23.33 -3.93 27.46
N ARG A 213 -22.57 -3.80 28.56
CA ARG A 213 -23.10 -4.02 29.90
C ARG A 213 -24.32 -3.12 29.99
N ARG A 214 -25.51 -3.73 30.02
CA ARG A 214 -26.73 -3.01 30.36
C ARG A 214 -26.46 -2.39 31.72
N SER A 215 -26.53 -1.07 31.81
CA SER A 215 -26.58 -0.40 33.10
C SER A 215 -27.70 -1.06 33.92
N PRO A 216 -27.46 -1.37 35.21
CA PRO A 216 -28.53 -1.89 36.05
C PRO A 216 -29.67 -0.87 36.07
N PRO A 217 -30.95 -1.31 36.11
CA PRO A 217 -32.07 -0.41 36.20
C PRO A 217 -31.92 0.48 37.46
N PRO A 218 -32.37 1.75 37.40
CA PRO A 218 -32.34 2.61 38.56
C PRO A 218 -33.13 1.97 39.71
N PRO A 219 -32.67 2.10 40.97
CA PRO A 219 -33.39 1.57 42.11
C PRO A 219 -34.80 2.18 42.12
N GLY A 220 -35.81 1.32 42.13
CA GLY A 220 -37.21 1.71 42.18
C GLY A 220 -37.45 2.61 43.39
N LYS A 221 -38.22 3.69 43.19
CA LYS A 221 -38.71 4.51 44.29
C LYS A 221 -39.51 3.60 45.23
N PRO A 222 -39.28 3.64 46.56
CA PRO A 222 -40.13 2.95 47.50
C PRO A 222 -41.56 3.51 47.36
N GLY A 223 -42.50 2.59 47.16
CA GLY A 223 -43.93 2.89 47.18
C GLY A 223 -44.35 3.40 48.56
N SER A 224 -45.36 4.27 48.51
CA SER A 224 -46.14 4.86 49.61
C SER A 224 -46.30 4.01 50.86
#